data_AF-A0A9D3V6U7-F1
#
_entry.id   AF-A0A9D3V6U7-F1
#
_cell.length_a   1.000
_cell.length_b   1.000
_cell.length_c   1.000
_cell.angle_alpha   90.00
_cell.angle_beta   90.00
_cell.angle_gamma   90.00
#
_symmetry.space_group_name_H-M   'P 1'
#
loop_
_entity.id
_entity.type
_entity.pdbx_description
1 polymer ?
#
loop_
_entity_poly.entity_id
_entity_poly.type
_entity_poly.pdbx_seq_one_letter_code
_entity_poly.pdbx_strand_id
1 'polypeptide(L)'
;MVSPPNNVVSKVQTYVLTLGVQCAIKAISDRFIIIINEIKSCGKTYPNEEVVRKMLKSLPMSWDAKVTCIEEAKNLETLSLDELIGSLLTHEIRFK
;
A
#
# COMPACT_ATOMS: atom_id res chain seq x y z
N MET A 1 -9.14 -17.19 34.26
CA MET A 1 -9.96 -17.07 33.04
C MET A 1 -10.15 -15.58 32.78
N VAL A 2 -9.50 -15.01 31.77
CA VAL A 2 -9.70 -13.59 31.40
C VAL A 2 -10.27 -13.60 29.99
N SER A 3 -11.56 -13.34 29.86
CA SER A 3 -12.19 -13.16 28.55
C SER A 3 -11.66 -11.88 27.90
N PRO A 4 -11.38 -11.88 26.58
CA PRO A 4 -10.88 -10.69 25.92
C PRO A 4 -11.99 -9.64 25.82
N PRO A 5 -11.68 -8.33 25.93
CA PRO A 5 -12.69 -7.29 25.81
C PRO A 5 -13.22 -7.23 24.37
N ASN A 6 -14.46 -7.69 24.21
CA ASN A 6 -15.30 -7.46 23.04
C ASN A 6 -15.65 -5.96 22.96
N ASN A 7 -14.71 -5.14 22.49
CA ASN A 7 -15.04 -3.74 22.26
C ASN A 7 -15.66 -3.61 20.87
N VAL A 8 -17.01 -3.60 20.86
CA VAL A 8 -17.79 -3.26 19.67
C VAL A 8 -17.35 -1.92 19.07
N VAL A 9 -16.83 -1.00 19.89
CA VAL A 9 -16.23 0.26 19.42
C VAL A 9 -14.96 -0.01 18.62
N SER A 10 -14.09 -0.94 19.00
CA SER A 10 -12.93 -1.32 18.17
C SER A 10 -13.36 -2.00 16.88
N LYS A 11 -14.35 -2.90 16.92
CA LYS A 11 -14.88 -3.52 15.70
C LYS A 11 -15.54 -2.50 14.77
N VAL A 12 -16.32 -1.55 15.29
CA VAL A 12 -16.98 -0.47 14.53
C VAL A 12 -15.98 0.58 14.06
N GLN A 13 -14.98 0.95 14.87
CA GLN A 13 -13.88 1.83 14.48
C GLN A 13 -13.08 1.20 13.34
N THR A 14 -12.75 -0.10 13.46
CA THR A 14 -12.13 -0.86 12.37
C THR A 14 -13.06 -0.93 11.15
N TYR A 15 -14.36 -1.16 11.31
CA TYR A 15 -15.32 -1.22 10.20
C TYR A 15 -15.46 0.14 9.49
N VAL A 16 -15.56 1.25 10.23
CA VAL A 16 -15.67 2.62 9.69
C VAL A 16 -14.37 3.05 9.01
N LEU A 17 -13.20 2.71 9.58
CA LEU A 17 -11.89 2.92 8.93
C LEU A 17 -11.71 2.06 7.67
N THR A 18 -12.29 0.85 7.63
CA THR A 18 -12.12 -0.10 6.52
C THR A 18 -13.13 0.10 5.38
N LEU A 19 -14.38 0.47 5.67
CA LEU A 19 -15.42 0.71 4.66
C LEU A 19 -15.53 2.16 4.19
N GLY A 20 -15.12 3.14 4.98
CA GLY A 20 -15.27 4.56 4.63
C GLY A 20 -14.23 5.13 3.67
N VAL A 21 -13.15 4.39 3.39
CA VAL A 21 -12.01 4.91 2.62
C VAL A 21 -11.53 3.86 1.62
N GLN A 22 -12.35 3.60 0.59
CA GLN A 22 -11.82 3.05 -0.66
C GLN A 22 -11.13 4.20 -1.42
N CYS A 23 -9.97 4.56 -0.92
CA CYS A 23 -9.10 5.54 -1.55
C CYS A 23 -8.50 4.97 -2.86
N ALA A 24 -8.19 5.85 -3.81
CA ALA A 24 -7.69 5.44 -5.12
C ALA A 24 -6.36 4.68 -5.00
N ILE A 25 -5.48 5.11 -4.09
CA ILE A 25 -4.21 4.43 -3.83
C ILE A 25 -4.41 3.04 -3.26
N LYS A 26 -5.37 2.86 -2.36
CA LYS A 26 -5.68 1.56 -1.79
C LYS A 26 -6.14 0.59 -2.88
N ALA A 27 -7.05 1.04 -3.76
CA ALA A 27 -7.53 0.22 -4.86
C ALA A 27 -6.42 -0.17 -5.84
N ILE A 28 -5.51 0.75 -6.18
CA ILE A 28 -4.35 0.46 -7.04
C ILE A 28 -3.42 -0.55 -6.36
N SER A 29 -3.13 -0.34 -5.07
CA SER A 29 -2.24 -1.20 -4.28
C SER A 29 -2.77 -2.64 -4.16
N ASP A 30 -4.06 -2.79 -3.83
CA ASP A 30 -4.70 -4.10 -3.70
C ASP A 30 -4.64 -4.88 -5.02
N ARG A 31 -4.96 -4.21 -6.15
CA ARG A 31 -4.87 -4.84 -7.48
C ARG A 31 -3.44 -5.21 -7.85
N PHE A 32 -2.47 -4.38 -7.49
CA PHE A 32 -1.06 -4.65 -7.76
C PHE A 32 -0.56 -5.87 -6.97
N ILE A 33 -0.93 -6.01 -5.70
CA ILE A 33 -0.59 -7.18 -4.86
C ILE A 33 -1.14 -8.47 -5.48
N ILE A 34 -2.40 -8.45 -5.93
CA ILE A 34 -3.01 -9.60 -6.59
C ILE A 34 -2.16 -10.01 -7.81
N ILE A 35 -1.81 -9.06 -8.69
CA ILE A 35 -1.00 -9.34 -9.89
C ILE A 35 0.37 -9.93 -9.51
N ILE A 36 1.06 -9.36 -8.52
CA ILE A 36 2.37 -9.87 -8.07
C ILE A 36 2.24 -11.29 -7.52
N ASN A 37 1.18 -11.59 -6.79
CA ASN A 37 0.94 -12.92 -6.24
C ASN A 37 0.62 -13.94 -7.34
N GLU A 38 -0.16 -13.58 -8.35
CA GLU A 38 -0.43 -14.43 -9.51
C GLU A 38 0.87 -14.75 -10.28
N ILE A 39 1.72 -13.75 -10.51
CA ILE A 39 3.01 -13.94 -11.18
C ILE A 39 3.91 -14.89 -10.38
N LYS A 40 3.95 -14.72 -9.05
CA LYS A 40 4.66 -15.63 -8.13
C LYS A 40 4.11 -17.06 -8.21
N SER A 41 2.79 -17.21 -8.29
CA SER A 41 2.13 -18.51 -8.45
C SER A 41 2.51 -19.20 -9.77
N CYS A 42 2.72 -18.43 -10.84
CA CYS A 42 3.26 -18.92 -12.11
C CYS A 42 4.76 -19.25 -12.10
N GLY A 43 5.45 -19.17 -10.96
CA GLY A 43 6.88 -19.47 -10.82
C GLY A 43 7.81 -18.35 -11.31
N LYS A 44 7.28 -17.15 -11.57
CA LYS A 44 8.07 -15.98 -11.92
C LYS A 44 8.21 -15.07 -10.71
N THR A 45 9.40 -14.55 -10.47
CA THR A 45 9.64 -13.56 -9.42
C THR A 45 10.36 -12.36 -10.02
N TYR A 46 10.07 -11.19 -9.47
CA TYR A 46 10.73 -9.94 -9.83
C TYR A 46 11.61 -9.48 -8.67
N PRO A 47 12.76 -8.85 -8.94
CA PRO A 47 13.53 -8.19 -7.91
C PRO A 47 12.70 -7.09 -7.24
N ASN A 48 12.93 -6.86 -5.95
CA ASN A 48 12.12 -5.95 -5.15
C ASN A 48 12.10 -4.52 -5.72
N GLU A 49 13.25 -4.01 -6.17
CA GLU A 49 13.33 -2.70 -6.84
C GLU A 49 12.37 -2.62 -8.03
N GLU A 50 12.32 -3.64 -8.87
CA GLU A 50 11.47 -3.63 -10.06
C GLU A 50 9.99 -3.62 -9.69
N VAL A 51 9.60 -4.38 -8.66
CA VAL A 51 8.23 -4.38 -8.12
C VAL A 51 7.86 -2.99 -7.59
N VAL A 52 8.72 -2.40 -6.76
CA VAL A 52 8.52 -1.07 -6.18
C VAL A 52 8.42 0.00 -7.26
N ARG A 53 9.32 -0.01 -8.25
CA ARG A 53 9.34 0.96 -9.34
C ARG A 53 8.11 0.83 -10.24
N LYS A 54 7.64 -0.39 -10.52
CA LYS A 54 6.38 -0.62 -11.26
C LYS A 54 5.16 -0.13 -10.49
N MET A 55 5.14 -0.30 -9.16
CA MET A 55 4.07 0.23 -8.32
C MET A 55 4.03 1.76 -8.39
N LEU A 56 5.18 2.42 -8.20
CA LEU A 56 5.30 3.88 -8.27
C LEU A 56 4.84 4.43 -9.65
N LYS A 57 5.23 3.76 -10.74
CA LYS A 57 4.80 4.10 -12.10
C LYS A 57 3.32 3.87 -12.38
N SER A 58 2.64 3.07 -11.55
CA SER A 58 1.19 2.80 -11.70
C SER A 58 0.34 3.86 -11.00
N LEU A 59 0.95 4.80 -10.28
CA LEU A 59 0.26 5.89 -9.61
C LEU A 59 -0.17 7.00 -10.59
N PRO A 60 -1.23 7.76 -10.28
CA PRO A 60 -1.62 8.92 -11.08
C PRO A 60 -0.54 10.00 -11.10
N MET A 61 -0.48 10.80 -12.16
CA MET A 61 0.50 11.88 -12.35
C MET A 61 0.52 12.93 -11.22
N SER A 62 -0.58 13.07 -10.45
CA SER A 62 -0.63 13.92 -9.25
C SER A 62 0.34 13.46 -8.14
N TRP A 63 0.87 12.23 -8.23
CA TRP A 63 1.84 11.67 -7.30
C TRP A 63 3.29 11.83 -7.75
N ASP A 64 3.56 12.38 -8.94
CA ASP A 64 4.92 12.47 -9.52
C ASP A 64 5.93 13.09 -8.54
N ALA A 65 5.57 14.21 -7.91
CA ALA A 65 6.45 14.86 -6.93
C ALA A 65 6.79 13.96 -5.73
N LYS A 66 5.83 13.14 -5.30
CA LYS A 66 6.03 12.18 -4.20
C LYS A 66 6.85 10.98 -4.66
N VAL A 67 6.62 10.50 -5.89
CA VAL A 67 7.40 9.42 -6.53
C VAL A 67 8.87 9.83 -6.61
N THR A 68 9.18 11.01 -7.17
CA THR A 68 10.55 11.53 -7.26
C THR A 68 11.21 11.61 -5.89
N CYS A 69 10.51 12.16 -4.90
CA CYS A 69 11.03 12.24 -3.53
C CYS A 69 11.33 10.85 -2.93
N ILE A 70 10.52 9.84 -3.21
CA ILE A 70 10.78 8.46 -2.75
C ILE A 70 11.98 7.86 -3.48
N GLU A 71 12.06 8.03 -4.81
CA GLU A 71 13.16 7.53 -5.63
C GLU A 71 14.51 8.17 -5.25
N GLU A 72 14.52 9.43 -4.81
CA GLU A 72 15.73 10.12 -4.35
C GLU A 72 16.09 9.81 -2.89
N ALA A 73 15.09 9.68 -2.01
CA ALA A 73 15.33 9.58 -0.56
C ALA A 73 15.49 8.14 -0.05
N LYS A 74 15.00 7.13 -0.79
CA LYS A 74 14.98 5.74 -0.34
C LYS A 74 15.70 4.82 -1.32
N ASN A 75 16.35 3.78 -0.78
CA ASN A 75 16.84 2.68 -1.59
C ASN A 75 15.67 1.74 -1.95
N LEU A 76 15.33 1.66 -3.23
CA LEU A 76 14.22 0.85 -3.74
C LEU A 76 14.48 -0.66 -3.64
N GLU A 77 15.73 -1.09 -3.59
CA GLU A 77 16.07 -2.51 -3.42
C GLU A 77 15.64 -3.05 -2.05
N THR A 78 15.75 -2.21 -1.01
CA THR A 78 15.46 -2.58 0.39
C THR A 78 14.08 -2.13 0.87
N LEU A 79 13.45 -1.18 0.15
CA LEU A 79 12.12 -0.68 0.50
C LEU A 79 11.07 -1.77 0.30
N SER A 80 10.42 -2.20 1.37
CA SER A 80 9.33 -3.17 1.28
C SER A 80 8.07 -2.56 0.64
N LEU A 81 7.31 -3.39 -0.08
CA LEU A 81 6.06 -2.95 -0.72
C LEU A 81 5.03 -2.49 0.32
N ASP A 82 4.93 -3.16 1.46
CA ASP A 82 4.04 -2.76 2.56
C ASP A 82 4.40 -1.39 3.13
N GLU A 83 5.70 -1.11 3.34
CA GLU A 83 6.16 0.21 3.80
C GLU A 83 5.85 1.30 2.78
N LEU A 84 6.05 1.02 1.48
CA LEU A 84 5.69 1.94 0.41
C LEU A 84 4.18 2.25 0.45
N ILE A 85 3.33 1.22 0.47
CA ILE A 85 1.88 1.36 0.48
C ILE A 85 1.43 2.15 1.72
N GLY A 86 1.98 1.83 2.89
CA GLY A 86 1.69 2.57 4.13
C GLY A 86 2.06 4.05 4.03
N SER A 87 3.19 4.38 3.40
CA SER A 87 3.62 5.76 3.16
C SER A 87 2.67 6.50 2.20
N LEU A 88 2.26 5.85 1.11
CA LEU A 88 1.33 6.42 0.13
C LEU A 88 -0.05 6.65 0.74
N LEU A 89 -0.61 5.67 1.46
CA LEU A 89 -1.90 5.81 2.15
C LEU A 89 -1.87 6.94 3.19
N THR A 90 -0.79 7.04 3.96
CA THR A 90 -0.62 8.12 4.96
C THR A 90 -0.60 9.50 4.29
N HIS A 91 0.08 9.62 3.14
CA HIS A 91 0.10 10.85 2.37
C HIS A 91 -1.29 11.20 1.83
N GLU A 92 -2.02 10.24 1.28
CA GLU A 92 -3.37 10.46 0.76
C GLU A 92 -4.36 10.88 1.85
N ILE A 93 -4.25 10.32 3.06
CA ILE A 93 -5.08 10.72 4.20
C ILE A 93 -4.76 12.13 4.68
N ARG A 94 -3.47 12.53 4.67
CA ARG A 94 -3.02 13.84 5.15
C ARG A 94 -3.32 14.99 4.18
N PHE A 95 -3.37 14.71 2.89
CA PHE A 95 -3.53 15.71 1.83
C PHE A 95 -4.84 15.56 1.05
N LYS A 96 -5.86 14.95 1.68
CA LYS A 96 -7.21 14.84 1.13
C LYS A 96 -8.03 16.12 1.30
#